data_AF-A0A7Y2YC36-F1
#
_entry.id   AF-A0A7Y2YC36-F1
#
_cell.length_a   1.000
_cell.length_b   1.000
_cell.length_c   1.000
_cell.angle_alpha   90.00
_cell.angle_beta   90.00
_cell.angle_gamma   90.00
#
_symmetry.space_group_name_H-M   'P 1'
#
loop_
_entity.id
_entity.type
_entity.pdbx_description
1 polymer ?
#
loop_
_entity_poly.entity_id
_entity_poly.type
_entity_poly.pdbx_seq_one_letter_code
_entity_poly.pdbx_strand_id
1 'polypeptide(L)'
;SNLRTLCSIGGAGKYADFFRYDWKAYRWNLIVLLGAVIGGFIAVSFLSDGSAIALNPQTISELQELGFQDAGATILPPEIYDWDAVFTLKGMAILVGAGFLVGFGTRYAGGCTSGHAISGLSNLQWPSLIAVIGFFIGGLIMTNFLLPLIFGA
;
A
#
# COMPACT_ATOMS: atom_id res chain seq x y z
N SER A 1 2.37 -15.11 -1.95
CA SER A 1 2.66 -13.75 -1.45
C SER A 1 4.15 -13.50 -1.52
N ASN A 2 4.57 -12.34 -2.03
CA ASN A 2 5.99 -11.95 -2.16
C ASN A 2 6.71 -11.95 -0.80
N LEU A 3 6.03 -11.49 0.25
CA LEU A 3 6.58 -11.48 1.60
C LEU A 3 6.92 -12.89 2.10
N ARG A 4 6.04 -13.88 1.84
CA ARG A 4 6.32 -15.29 2.19
C ARG A 4 7.56 -15.83 1.46
N THR A 5 7.73 -15.47 0.19
CA THR A 5 8.90 -15.84 -0.63
C THR A 5 10.17 -15.20 -0.08
N LEU A 6 10.13 -13.90 0.25
CA LEU A 6 11.25 -13.19 0.85
C LEU A 6 11.64 -13.77 2.21
N CYS A 7 10.66 -14.06 3.09
CA CYS A 7 10.92 -14.69 4.39
C CYS A 7 11.51 -16.10 4.22
N SER A 8 11.04 -16.89 3.24
CA SER A 8 11.59 -18.21 2.94
C SER A 8 13.05 -18.13 2.47
N ILE A 9 13.37 -17.18 1.58
CA ILE A 9 14.74 -16.90 1.13
C ILE A 9 15.63 -16.45 2.30
N GLY A 10 15.11 -15.59 3.18
CA GLY A 10 15.77 -15.12 4.40
C GLY A 10 15.96 -16.20 5.48
N GLY A 11 15.56 -17.45 5.21
CA GLY A 11 15.80 -18.58 6.11
C GLY A 11 14.72 -18.79 7.17
N ALA A 12 13.56 -18.11 7.07
CA ALA A 12 12.45 -18.29 8.01
C ALA A 12 11.89 -19.74 8.01
N GLY A 13 12.20 -20.52 6.96
CA GLY A 13 11.91 -21.95 6.91
C GLY A 13 12.59 -22.78 8.01
N LYS A 14 13.62 -22.25 8.69
CA LYS A 14 14.22 -22.89 9.86
C LYS A 14 13.38 -22.74 11.13
N TYR A 15 12.49 -21.75 11.17
CA TYR A 15 11.73 -21.38 12.38
C TYR A 15 10.25 -21.72 12.28
N ALA A 16 9.69 -21.80 11.07
CA ALA A 16 8.29 -22.19 10.88
C ALA A 16 8.08 -22.96 9.57
N ASP A 17 7.30 -24.05 9.65
CA ASP A 17 6.97 -24.89 8.50
C ASP A 17 6.21 -24.14 7.41
N PHE A 18 5.48 -23.08 7.77
CA PHE A 18 4.81 -22.20 6.81
C PHE A 18 5.76 -21.63 5.73
N PHE A 19 7.04 -21.40 6.06
CA PHE A 19 8.04 -20.87 5.14
C PHE A 19 8.88 -21.96 4.45
N ARG A 20 8.68 -23.25 4.79
CA ARG A 20 9.34 -24.39 4.14
C ARG A 20 8.58 -24.80 2.89
N TYR A 21 8.88 -24.15 1.77
CA TYR A 21 8.35 -24.53 0.46
C TYR A 21 9.35 -24.18 -0.64
N ASP A 22 9.16 -24.74 -1.84
CA ASP A 22 9.98 -24.40 -2.99
C ASP A 22 9.63 -23.00 -3.52
N TRP A 23 10.35 -22.00 -3.01
CA TRP A 23 10.21 -20.62 -3.46
C TRP A 23 10.58 -20.43 -4.94
N LYS A 24 11.39 -21.33 -5.53
CA LYS A 24 11.80 -21.24 -6.93
C LYS A 24 10.65 -21.46 -7.91
N ALA A 25 9.61 -22.19 -7.49
CA ALA A 25 8.37 -22.34 -8.24
C ALA A 25 7.61 -21.00 -8.41
N TYR A 26 7.88 -20.02 -7.53
CA TYR A 26 7.20 -18.71 -7.52
C TYR A 26 8.13 -17.55 -7.92
N ARG A 27 9.22 -17.83 -8.65
CA ARG A 27 10.18 -16.81 -9.14
C ARG A 27 9.52 -15.70 -9.94
N TRP A 28 8.46 -16.00 -10.68
CA TRP A 28 7.74 -15.01 -11.46
C TRP A 28 7.23 -13.84 -10.60
N ASN A 29 6.75 -14.12 -9.38
CA ASN A 29 6.26 -13.07 -8.49
C ASN A 29 7.37 -12.10 -8.05
N LEU A 30 8.60 -12.60 -7.91
CA LEU A 30 9.77 -11.76 -7.58
C LEU A 30 10.22 -10.92 -8.77
N ILE A 31 10.15 -11.46 -9.99
CA ILE A 31 10.43 -10.71 -11.22
C ILE A 31 9.43 -9.56 -11.38
N VAL A 32 8.13 -9.83 -11.14
CA VAL A 32 7.09 -8.79 -11.17
C VAL A 32 7.34 -7.73 -10.10
N LEU A 33 7.71 -8.14 -8.87
CA LEU A 33 8.07 -7.20 -7.80
C LEU A 33 9.25 -6.30 -8.20
N LEU A 34 10.33 -6.89 -8.72
CA LEU A 34 11.51 -6.15 -9.16
C LEU A 34 11.15 -5.20 -10.31
N GLY A 35 10.38 -5.67 -11.29
CA GLY A 35 9.91 -4.88 -12.41
C GLY A 35 9.05 -3.70 -11.96
N ALA A 36 8.20 -3.87 -10.94
CA ALA A 36 7.41 -2.78 -10.37
C ALA A 36 8.29 -1.72 -9.68
N VAL A 37 9.34 -2.13 -8.95
CA VAL A 37 10.29 -1.20 -8.31
C VAL A 37 11.07 -0.42 -9.36
N ILE A 38 11.63 -1.11 -10.37
CA ILE A 38 12.38 -0.46 -11.45
C ILE A 38 11.46 0.45 -12.26
N GLY A 39 10.25 0.00 -12.58
CA GLY A 39 9.24 0.79 -13.29
C GLY A 39 8.86 2.05 -12.52
N GLY A 40 8.67 1.96 -11.20
CA GLY A 40 8.44 3.12 -10.34
C GLY A 40 9.62 4.10 -10.34
N PHE A 41 10.85 3.59 -10.24
CA PHE A 41 12.06 4.42 -10.30
C PHE A 41 12.18 5.16 -11.64
N ILE A 42 11.96 4.47 -12.76
CA ILE A 42 11.98 5.07 -14.10
C ILE A 42 10.86 6.10 -14.23
N ALA A 43 9.65 5.76 -13.78
CA ALA A 43 8.50 6.65 -13.85
C ALA A 43 8.74 7.96 -13.12
N VAL A 44 9.25 7.90 -11.90
CA VAL A 44 9.54 9.09 -11.09
C VAL A 44 10.74 9.88 -11.66
N SER A 45 11.81 9.21 -12.10
CA SER A 45 13.05 9.89 -12.48
C SER A 45 13.07 10.45 -13.91
N PHE A 46 12.33 9.82 -14.85
CA PHE A 46 12.41 10.15 -16.28
C PHE A 46 11.08 10.51 -16.92
N LEU A 47 9.95 10.02 -16.39
CA LEU A 47 8.62 10.25 -16.99
C LEU A 47 7.79 11.28 -16.23
N SER A 48 8.13 11.59 -14.97
CA SER A 48 7.44 12.64 -14.22
C SER A 48 7.86 14.01 -14.77
N ASP A 49 6.88 14.85 -15.05
CA ASP A 49 7.06 16.20 -15.59
C ASP A 49 7.11 17.27 -14.48
N GLY A 50 7.07 16.84 -13.21
CA GLY A 50 7.01 17.72 -12.04
C GLY A 50 5.70 18.52 -11.95
N SER A 51 4.68 18.18 -12.75
CA SER A 51 3.37 18.84 -12.65
C SER A 51 2.69 18.46 -11.33
N ALA A 52 2.03 19.45 -10.71
CA ALA A 52 1.21 19.19 -9.55
C ALA A 52 0.04 18.28 -9.94
N ILE A 53 -0.28 17.32 -9.07
CA ILE A 53 -1.40 16.41 -9.25
C ILE A 53 -2.68 17.25 -9.25
N ALA A 54 -3.48 17.11 -10.32
CA ALA A 54 -4.77 17.80 -10.44
C ALA A 54 -5.78 17.25 -9.43
N LEU A 55 -5.77 17.79 -8.21
CA LEU A 55 -6.70 17.47 -7.13
C LEU A 55 -7.90 18.41 -7.14
N ASN A 56 -9.04 17.94 -6.63
CA ASN A 56 -10.22 18.78 -6.41
C ASN A 56 -9.86 19.88 -5.37
N PRO A 57 -10.14 21.17 -5.65
CA PRO A 57 -9.89 22.25 -4.69
C PRO A 57 -10.49 22.02 -3.30
N GLN A 58 -11.64 21.35 -3.21
CA GLN A 58 -12.26 20.99 -1.92
C GLN A 58 -11.38 20.03 -1.12
N THR A 59 -10.82 19.02 -1.78
CA THR A 59 -9.92 18.04 -1.14
C THR A 59 -8.61 18.69 -0.69
N ILE A 60 -8.10 19.68 -1.44
CA ILE A 60 -6.90 20.43 -1.02
C ILE A 60 -7.18 21.20 0.28
N SER A 61 -8.33 21.87 0.37
CA SER A 61 -8.77 22.57 1.59
C SER A 61 -8.90 21.63 2.79
N GLU A 62 -9.56 20.49 2.62
CA GLU A 62 -9.74 19.49 3.69
C GLU A 62 -8.40 18.91 4.16
N LEU A 63 -7.48 18.62 3.23
CA LEU A 63 -6.15 18.11 3.58
C LEU A 63 -5.30 19.17 4.30
N GLN A 64 -5.41 20.45 3.94
CA GLN A 64 -4.76 21.54 4.66
C GLN A 64 -5.27 21.68 6.10
N GLU A 65 -6.58 21.54 6.32
CA GLU A 65 -7.15 21.54 7.67
C GLU A 65 -6.63 20.38 8.53
N LEU A 66 -6.33 19.24 7.90
CA LEU A 66 -5.71 18.07 8.55
C LEU A 66 -4.19 18.21 8.72
N GLY A 67 -3.59 19.34 8.34
CA GLY A 67 -2.17 19.62 8.53
C GLY A 67 -1.26 19.09 7.42
N PHE A 68 -1.80 18.68 6.26
CA PHE A 68 -1.01 18.35 5.07
C PHE A 68 -0.76 19.61 4.25
N GLN A 69 0.50 20.02 4.12
CA GLN A 69 0.88 21.20 3.34
C GLN A 69 1.05 20.81 1.87
N ASP A 70 0.64 21.70 0.96
CA ASP A 70 0.84 21.56 -0.49
C ASP A 70 0.39 20.21 -1.06
N ALA A 71 -0.81 19.77 -0.67
CA ALA A 71 -1.42 18.53 -1.17
C ALA A 71 -1.43 18.49 -2.71
N GLY A 72 -0.73 17.52 -3.29
CA GLY A 72 -0.61 17.34 -4.73
C GLY A 72 0.67 17.91 -5.36
N ALA A 73 1.49 18.68 -4.64
CA ALA A 73 2.80 19.11 -5.11
C ALA A 73 3.82 17.95 -5.16
N THR A 74 3.64 16.95 -4.30
CA THR A 74 4.44 15.73 -4.25
C THR A 74 3.54 14.49 -4.34
N ILE A 75 4.10 13.38 -4.81
CA ILE A 75 3.36 12.12 -4.96
C ILE A 75 2.98 11.52 -3.60
N LEU A 76 3.79 11.77 -2.58
CA LEU A 76 3.60 11.25 -1.22
C LEU A 76 3.73 12.40 -0.22
N PRO A 77 2.84 12.49 0.78
CA PRO A 77 2.89 13.55 1.78
C PRO A 77 4.17 13.44 2.64
N PRO A 78 5.01 14.49 2.70
CA PRO A 78 6.23 14.47 3.50
C PRO A 78 5.95 14.28 5.00
N GLU A 79 4.76 14.69 5.48
CA GLU A 79 4.35 14.55 6.87
C GLU A 79 4.28 13.09 7.36
N ILE A 80 4.26 12.12 6.42
CA ILE A 80 4.25 10.68 6.72
C ILE A 80 5.52 10.00 6.22
N TYR A 81 6.00 10.38 5.03
CA TYR A 81 7.04 9.64 4.31
C TYR A 81 8.43 10.29 4.35
N ASP A 82 8.56 11.51 4.88
CA ASP A 82 9.88 12.13 5.07
C ASP A 82 10.67 11.39 6.16
N TRP A 83 12.00 11.33 6.02
CA TRP A 83 12.87 10.63 6.97
C TRP A 83 12.69 11.15 8.40
N ASP A 84 12.55 12.46 8.57
CA ASP A 84 12.34 13.05 9.90
C ASP A 84 10.99 12.63 10.48
N ALA A 85 9.94 12.56 9.65
CA ALA A 85 8.60 12.14 10.07
C ALA A 85 8.54 10.64 10.39
N VAL A 86 9.18 9.80 9.59
CA VAL A 86 9.20 8.32 9.74
C VAL A 86 9.80 7.91 11.08
N PHE A 87 10.85 8.60 11.54
CA PHE A 87 11.49 8.28 12.83
C PHE A 87 10.78 8.88 14.04
N THR A 88 9.71 9.66 13.85
CA THR A 88 8.85 10.06 14.98
C THR A 88 8.03 8.87 15.48
N LEU A 89 7.65 8.91 16.77
CA LEU A 89 6.77 7.89 17.34
C LEU A 89 5.44 7.78 16.58
N LYS A 90 4.89 8.92 16.13
CA LYS A 90 3.64 8.98 15.36
C LYS A 90 3.81 8.36 13.98
N GLY A 91 4.81 8.77 13.20
CA GLY A 91 5.07 8.25 11.86
C GLY A 91 5.39 6.76 11.86
N MET A 92 6.24 6.31 12.78
CA MET A 92 6.58 4.90 12.93
C MET A 92 5.35 4.06 13.32
N ALA A 93 4.52 4.53 14.26
CA ALA A 93 3.31 3.82 14.65
C ALA A 93 2.32 3.68 13.48
N ILE A 94 2.16 4.74 12.68
CA ILE A 94 1.30 4.73 11.49
C ILE A 94 1.83 3.75 10.45
N LEU A 95 3.12 3.83 10.10
CA LEU A 95 3.70 2.98 9.04
C LEU A 95 3.73 1.50 9.40
N VAL A 96 4.15 1.18 10.63
CA VAL A 96 4.17 -0.21 11.11
C VAL A 96 2.75 -0.74 11.27
N GLY A 97 1.85 0.05 11.86
CA GLY A 97 0.44 -0.31 12.01
C GLY A 97 -0.26 -0.54 10.66
N ALA A 98 -0.09 0.38 9.72
CA ALA A 98 -0.64 0.28 8.37
C ALA A 98 -0.06 -0.93 7.62
N GLY A 99 1.27 -1.11 7.65
CA GLY A 99 1.93 -2.25 7.03
C GLY A 99 1.45 -3.60 7.58
N PHE A 100 1.26 -3.68 8.91
CA PHE A 100 0.70 -4.86 9.55
C PHE A 100 -0.75 -5.12 9.12
N LEU A 101 -1.61 -4.11 9.15
CA LEU A 101 -3.02 -4.25 8.76
C LEU A 101 -3.17 -4.66 7.29
N VAL A 102 -2.38 -4.08 6.39
CA VAL A 102 -2.35 -4.46 4.96
C VAL A 102 -1.84 -5.89 4.79
N GLY A 103 -0.75 -6.26 5.47
CA GLY A 103 -0.20 -7.62 5.42
C GLY A 103 -1.19 -8.68 5.94
N PHE A 104 -1.84 -8.39 7.06
CA PHE A 104 -2.88 -9.24 7.64
C PHE A 104 -4.10 -9.34 6.73
N GLY A 105 -4.64 -8.19 6.30
CA GLY A 105 -5.84 -8.12 5.47
C GLY A 105 -5.69 -8.82 4.12
N THR A 106 -4.55 -8.63 3.44
CA THR A 106 -4.28 -9.31 2.17
C THR A 106 -4.18 -10.83 2.32
N ARG A 107 -3.66 -11.32 3.46
CA ARG A 107 -3.63 -12.75 3.74
C ARG A 107 -5.01 -13.31 4.09
N TYR A 108 -5.80 -12.55 4.84
CA TYR A 108 -7.16 -12.88 5.23
C TYR A 108 -8.11 -12.94 4.03
N ALA A 109 -8.03 -11.96 3.13
CA ALA A 109 -8.81 -11.93 1.88
C ALA A 109 -8.34 -12.95 0.84
N GLY A 110 -7.14 -13.54 1.01
CA GLY A 110 -6.55 -14.45 0.03
C GLY A 110 -5.97 -13.75 -1.20
N GLY A 111 -5.82 -12.42 -1.16
CA GLY A 111 -5.34 -11.60 -2.27
C GLY A 111 -5.27 -10.12 -1.91
N CYS A 112 -4.85 -9.29 -2.86
CA CYS A 112 -4.81 -7.83 -2.73
C CYS A 112 -5.68 -7.18 -3.80
N THR A 113 -5.69 -5.85 -3.88
CA THR A 113 -6.47 -5.09 -4.87
C THR A 113 -6.12 -5.50 -6.30
N SER A 114 -4.86 -5.68 -6.67
CA SER A 114 -4.51 -6.13 -8.04
C SER A 114 -5.04 -7.53 -8.36
N GLY A 115 -5.06 -8.43 -7.38
CA GLY A 115 -5.61 -9.79 -7.55
C GLY A 115 -7.13 -9.81 -7.67
N HIS A 116 -7.84 -9.15 -6.75
CA HIS A 116 -9.30 -9.17 -6.73
C HIS A 116 -9.94 -8.17 -7.68
N ALA A 117 -9.45 -6.93 -7.74
CA ALA A 117 -10.06 -5.85 -8.53
C ALA A 117 -9.68 -5.90 -10.02
N ILE A 118 -8.41 -6.21 -10.35
CA ILE A 118 -8.00 -6.31 -11.75
C ILE A 118 -8.34 -7.70 -12.28
N SER A 119 -7.63 -8.75 -11.84
CA SER A 119 -7.83 -10.09 -12.40
C SER A 119 -9.14 -10.75 -11.97
N GLY A 120 -9.55 -10.58 -10.71
CA GLY A 120 -10.72 -11.26 -10.15
C GLY A 120 -12.04 -10.75 -10.72
N LEU A 121 -12.25 -9.43 -10.75
CA LEU A 121 -13.44 -8.82 -11.35
C LEU A 121 -13.48 -9.01 -12.88
N SER A 122 -12.34 -8.94 -13.58
CA SER A 122 -12.30 -9.26 -15.01
C SER A 122 -12.73 -10.71 -15.31
N ASN A 123 -12.53 -11.63 -14.37
CA ASN A 123 -12.99 -13.02 -14.46
C ASN A 123 -14.38 -13.25 -13.83
N LEU A 124 -15.13 -12.20 -13.49
CA LEU A 124 -16.47 -12.25 -12.88
C LEU A 124 -16.54 -13.13 -11.61
N GLN A 125 -15.47 -13.15 -10.81
CA GLN A 125 -15.44 -13.95 -9.60
C GLN A 125 -16.26 -13.28 -8.47
N TRP A 126 -17.34 -13.93 -8.05
CA TRP A 126 -18.17 -13.50 -6.92
C TRP A 126 -17.38 -13.21 -5.63
N PRO A 127 -16.42 -14.07 -5.20
CA PRO A 127 -15.61 -13.78 -4.02
C PRO A 127 -14.78 -12.49 -4.16
N SER A 128 -14.29 -12.21 -5.36
CA SER A 128 -13.51 -11.00 -5.64
C SER A 128 -14.37 -9.74 -5.61
N LEU A 129 -15.63 -9.81 -6.05
CA LEU A 129 -16.57 -8.70 -5.91
C LEU A 129 -16.81 -8.34 -4.44
N ILE A 130 -17.05 -9.34 -3.59
CA ILE A 130 -17.24 -9.14 -2.15
C ILE A 130 -15.99 -8.53 -1.51
N ALA A 131 -14.80 -9.05 -1.85
CA ALA A 131 -13.54 -8.50 -1.35
C ALA A 131 -13.34 -7.03 -1.74
N VAL A 132 -13.63 -6.68 -3.00
CA VAL A 132 -13.51 -5.30 -3.49
C VAL A 132 -14.49 -4.36 -2.78
N ILE A 133 -15.75 -4.75 -2.59
CA ILE A 133 -16.71 -3.97 -1.81
C ILE A 133 -16.18 -3.70 -0.39
N GLY A 134 -15.62 -4.73 0.26
CA GLY A 134 -14.99 -4.59 1.57
C GLY A 134 -13.79 -3.62 1.56
N PHE A 135 -12.94 -3.68 0.54
CA PHE A 135 -11.81 -2.75 0.39
C PHE A 135 -12.27 -1.30 0.23
N PHE A 136 -13.33 -1.05 -0.56
CA PHE A 136 -13.91 0.28 -0.71
C PHE A 136 -14.51 0.81 0.58
N ILE A 137 -15.28 -0.01 1.31
CA ILE A 137 -15.84 0.37 2.62
C ILE A 137 -14.71 0.70 3.60
N GLY A 138 -13.68 -0.13 3.67
CA GLY A 138 -12.50 0.12 4.51
C GLY A 138 -11.78 1.41 4.14
N GLY A 139 -11.62 1.69 2.83
CA GLY A 139 -11.05 2.94 2.33
C GLY A 139 -11.88 4.16 2.72
N LEU A 140 -13.21 4.10 2.59
CA LEU A 140 -14.10 5.18 2.98
C LEU A 140 -14.06 5.45 4.49
N ILE A 141 -14.05 4.39 5.32
CA ILE A 141 -13.89 4.52 6.77
C ILE A 141 -12.53 5.14 7.10
N MET A 142 -11.47 4.71 6.42
CA MET A 142 -10.13 5.27 6.63
C MET A 142 -10.11 6.77 6.30
N THR A 143 -10.59 7.17 5.13
CA THR A 143 -10.54 8.56 4.68
C THR A 143 -11.45 9.48 5.50
N ASN A 144 -12.68 9.07 5.82
CA ASN A 144 -13.66 9.95 6.45
C ASN A 144 -13.63 9.93 7.98
N PHE A 145 -13.11 8.86 8.60
CA PHE A 145 -13.18 8.69 10.06
C PHE A 145 -11.81 8.54 10.72
N LEU A 146 -10.94 7.68 10.18
CA LEU A 146 -9.63 7.44 10.81
C LEU A 146 -8.61 8.53 10.48
N LEU A 147 -8.55 9.01 9.24
CA LEU A 147 -7.60 10.04 8.84
C LEU A 147 -7.80 11.35 9.64
N PRO A 148 -9.03 11.87 9.82
CA PRO A 148 -9.27 13.01 10.70
C PRO A 148 -8.95 12.72 12.16
N LEU A 149 -9.12 11.49 12.65
CA LEU A 149 -8.77 11.15 14.03
C LEU A 149 -7.25 11.09 14.27
N ILE A 150 -6.48 10.70 13.25
CA ILE A 150 -5.02 10.56 13.33
C ILE A 150 -4.32 11.92 13.13
N PHE A 151 -4.85 12.76 12.25
CA PHE A 151 -4.22 14.01 11.83
C PHE A 151 -5.00 15.28 12.20
N GLY A 152 -6.30 15.18 12.42
CA GLY A 152 -7.12 16.32 12.85
C GLY A 152 -6.70 16.83 14.21
N ALA A 153 -6.59 18.15 14.30
CA ALA A 153 -6.38 18.92 15.51
C ALA A 153 -7.71 19.25 16.20
#